data_AF-A0A351AEG1-F1
#
_entry.id   AF-A0A351AEG1-F1
#
_cell.length_a   1.000
_cell.length_b   1.000
_cell.length_c   1.000
_cell.angle_alpha   90.00
_cell.angle_beta   90.00
_cell.angle_gamma   90.00
#
_symmetry.space_group_name_H-M   'P 1'
#
loop_
_entity.id
_entity.type
_entity.pdbx_description
1 polymer ?
#
loop_
_entity_poly.entity_id
_entity_poly.type
_entity_poly.pdbx_seq_one_letter_code
_entity_poly.pdbx_strand_id
1 'polypeptide(L)'
;MLTTIALAAVTKAGPPLESALTIYNDGFALVREQRMIDLAGGPQDVLVEDVAQMIEANSVSVTSLSAPGSFTVLEQNYQYDLINPIAILNKSVG
;
A
#
# COMPACT_ATOMS: atom_id res chain seq x y z
N MET A 1 -33.86 15.08 0.35
CA MET A 1 -32.63 14.88 1.15
C MET A 1 -32.39 13.38 1.26
N LEU A 2 -31.76 12.77 0.25
CA LEU A 2 -31.27 11.39 0.30
C LEU A 2 -29.74 11.48 0.32
N THR A 3 -29.13 11.09 1.44
CA THR A 3 -27.68 10.98 1.55
C THR A 3 -27.28 9.64 0.94
N THR A 4 -26.70 9.68 -0.26
CA THR A 4 -26.10 8.51 -0.90
C THR A 4 -24.88 8.10 -0.08
N ILE A 5 -24.92 6.92 0.53
CA ILE A 5 -23.72 6.28 1.08
C ILE A 5 -22.85 5.94 -0.13
N ALA A 6 -21.77 6.69 -0.31
CA ALA A 6 -20.74 6.33 -1.27
C ALA A 6 -20.16 4.99 -0.83
N LEU A 7 -20.27 3.99 -1.70
CA LEU A 7 -19.44 2.80 -1.63
C LEU A 7 -18.00 3.31 -1.59
N ALA A 8 -17.28 3.10 -0.48
CA ALA A 8 -15.90 3.54 -0.34
C ALA A 8 -15.07 2.83 -1.41
N ALA A 9 -14.89 3.49 -2.55
CA ALA A 9 -14.02 3.03 -3.60
C ALA A 9 -12.60 3.16 -3.05
N VAL A 10 -11.99 2.02 -2.71
CA VAL A 10 -10.59 1.99 -2.31
C VAL A 10 -9.78 2.37 -3.54
N THR A 11 -8.99 3.44 -3.43
CA THR A 11 -8.13 3.90 -4.52
C THR A 11 -6.96 2.93 -4.63
N LYS A 12 -6.90 2.16 -5.71
CA LYS A 12 -5.75 1.27 -5.96
C LYS A 12 -4.60 2.07 -6.54
N ALA A 13 -3.41 1.91 -5.97
CA ALA A 13 -2.20 2.48 -6.53
C ALA A 13 -1.85 1.78 -7.86
N GLY A 14 -1.36 2.56 -8.83
CA GLY A 14 -0.85 1.99 -10.07
C GLY A 14 0.36 1.08 -9.86
N PRO A 15 0.76 0.33 -10.90
CA PRO A 15 2.01 -0.42 -10.87
C PRO A 15 3.23 0.51 -10.71
N PRO A 16 4.37 0.00 -10.22
CA PRO A 16 5.63 0.76 -10.19
C PRO A 16 6.01 1.26 -11.58
N LEU A 17 6.23 2.57 -11.71
CA LEU A 17 6.78 3.19 -12.91
C LEU A 17 8.31 3.08 -12.91
N GLU A 18 8.92 3.22 -11.74
CA GLU A 18 10.35 3.11 -11.51
C GLU A 18 10.59 2.43 -10.16
N SER A 19 11.55 1.50 -10.14
CA SER A 19 11.99 0.82 -8.93
C SER A 19 13.52 0.88 -8.86
N ALA A 20 14.04 1.28 -7.71
CA ALA A 20 15.48 1.27 -7.42
C ALA A 20 15.74 0.51 -6.12
N LEU A 21 16.83 -0.26 -6.12
CA LEU A 21 17.27 -1.06 -4.98
C LEU A 21 18.72 -0.72 -4.65
N THR A 22 18.96 -0.33 -3.40
CA THR A 22 20.31 -0.14 -2.87
C THR A 22 20.56 -1.18 -1.79
N ILE A 23 21.55 -2.06 -2.00
CA ILE A 23 21.88 -3.15 -1.07
C ILE A 23 22.98 -2.69 -0.12
N TYR A 24 22.78 -2.88 1.18
CA TYR A 24 23.79 -2.64 2.22
C TYR A 24 24.35 -3.98 2.71
N ASN A 25 25.59 -3.96 3.18
CA ASN A 25 26.30 -5.18 3.60
C ASN A 25 25.74 -5.82 4.88
N ASP A 26 24.87 -5.12 5.62
CA ASP A 26 24.27 -5.57 6.89
C ASP A 26 22.94 -6.32 6.71
N GLY A 27 22.69 -6.85 5.51
CA GLY A 27 21.52 -7.69 5.23
C GLY A 27 20.20 -6.93 5.09
N PHE A 28 20.25 -5.60 4.92
CA PHE A 28 19.08 -4.79 4.55
C PHE A 28 19.31 -4.07 3.22
N ALA A 29 18.21 -3.71 2.58
CA ALA A 29 18.24 -2.95 1.33
C ALA A 29 17.23 -1.81 1.40
N LEU A 30 17.57 -0.70 0.76
CA LEU A 30 16.65 0.40 0.54
C LEU A 30 15.91 0.18 -0.78
N VAL A 31 14.58 0.07 -0.70
CA VAL A 31 13.70 0.00 -1.86
C VAL A 31 13.11 1.40 -2.08
N ARG A 32 13.20 1.91 -3.31
CA ARG A 32 12.51 3.12 -3.75
C ARG A 32 11.60 2.78 -4.91
N GLU A 33 10.33 3.14 -4.79
CA GLU A 33 9.35 2.98 -5.85
C GLU A 33 8.66 4.30 -6.15
N GLN A 34 8.39 4.54 -7.43
CA GLN A 34 7.55 5.64 -7.88
C GLN A 34 6.28 5.06 -8.51
N ARG A 35 5.12 5.53 -8.06
CA ARG A 35 3.81 5.09 -8.55
C ARG A 35 2.93 6.29 -8.83
N MET A 36 2.08 6.16 -9.84
CA MET A 36 1.01 7.12 -10.10
C MET A 36 -0.24 6.70 -9.32
N ILE A 37 -0.80 7.64 -8.56
CA ILE A 37 -1.99 7.41 -7.73
C ILE A 37 -2.91 8.61 -7.93
N ASP A 38 -4.14 8.33 -8.37
CA ASP A 38 -5.17 9.34 -8.53
C ASP A 38 -5.92 9.51 -7.21
N LEU A 39 -5.55 10.54 -6.45
CA LEU A 39 -6.17 10.83 -5.16
C LEU A 39 -7.40 11.73 -5.34
N ALA A 40 -8.55 11.28 -4.84
CA ALA A 40 -9.73 12.12 -4.68
C ALA A 40 -9.56 13.12 -3.53
N GLY A 41 -10.41 14.16 -3.47
CA GLY A 41 -10.44 15.07 -2.33
C GLY A 41 -11.09 14.44 -1.11
N GLY A 42 -10.47 14.63 0.07
CA GLY A 42 -10.95 14.10 1.36
C GLY A 42 -10.23 12.82 1.81
N PRO A 43 -10.60 12.27 2.97
CA PRO A 43 -10.05 11.01 3.47
C PRO A 43 -10.43 9.85 2.55
N GLN A 44 -9.45 9.04 2.15
CA GLN A 44 -9.66 7.84 1.36
C GLN A 44 -8.60 6.79 1.72
N ASP A 45 -8.95 5.53 1.53
CA ASP A 45 -8.01 4.44 1.67
C ASP A 45 -7.31 4.17 0.33
N VAL A 46 -5.99 3.97 0.39
CA VAL A 46 -5.18 3.64 -0.77
C VAL A 46 -4.59 2.26 -0.60
N LEU A 47 -4.89 1.35 -1.54
CA LEU A 47 -4.33 0.01 -1.54
C LEU A 47 -3.09 -0.03 -2.43
N VAL A 48 -1.94 -0.35 -1.83
CA VAL A 48 -0.67 -0.59 -2.53
C VAL A 48 -0.36 -2.08 -2.49
N GLU A 49 -0.44 -2.71 -3.65
CA GLU A 49 -0.13 -4.13 -3.82
C GLU A 49 1.29 -4.32 -4.37
N ASP A 50 1.75 -5.57 -4.39
CA ASP A 50 3.08 -5.97 -4.87
C ASP A 50 4.23 -5.30 -4.09
N VAL A 51 4.05 -5.12 -2.79
CA VAL A 51 5.08 -4.63 -1.87
C VAL A 51 5.99 -5.77 -1.40
N ALA A 52 7.23 -5.43 -1.02
CA ALA A 52 8.18 -6.44 -0.56
C ALA A 52 7.64 -7.21 0.67
N GLN A 53 7.79 -8.54 0.66
CA GLN A 53 7.30 -9.41 1.73
C GLN A 53 8.04 -9.24 3.06
N MET A 54 9.31 -8.83 2.99
CA MET A 54 10.17 -8.58 4.15
C MET A 54 10.30 -7.08 4.44
N ILE A 55 9.30 -6.28 4.06
CA ILE A 55 9.33 -4.84 4.31
C ILE A 55 9.12 -4.55 5.79
N GLU A 56 9.94 -3.66 6.33
CA GLU A 56 9.72 -3.12 7.67
C GLU A 56 8.67 -2.01 7.59
N ALA A 57 7.44 -2.29 8.03
CA ALA A 57 6.29 -1.39 7.90
C ALA A 57 6.55 0.01 8.47
N ASN A 58 7.31 0.10 9.57
CA ASN A 58 7.66 1.37 10.23
C ASN A 58 8.71 2.20 9.46
N SER A 59 9.39 1.61 8.47
CA SER A 59 10.38 2.30 7.64
C SER A 59 9.79 2.92 6.37
N VAL A 60 8.54 2.58 6.04
CA VAL A 60 7.90 3.06 4.82
C VAL A 60 7.53 4.53 4.96
N SER A 61 7.96 5.33 3.99
CA SER A 61 7.61 6.74 3.89
C SER A 61 7.05 7.03 2.51
N VAL A 62 5.89 7.68 2.46
CA VAL A 62 5.21 8.04 1.22
C VAL A 62 5.17 9.56 1.11
N THR A 63 5.63 10.09 -0.03
CA THR A 63 5.64 11.53 -0.30
C THR A 63 5.20 11.79 -1.73
N SER A 64 4.58 12.94 -1.96
CA SER A 64 4.21 13.38 -3.30
C SER A 64 5.42 13.98 -4.02
N LEU A 65 5.76 13.43 -5.19
CA LEU A 65 6.81 13.96 -6.06
C LEU A 65 6.31 15.10 -6.96
N SER A 66 5.01 15.09 -7.31
CA SER A 66 4.41 16.09 -8.21
C SER A 66 3.94 17.35 -7.47
N ALA A 67 3.44 17.20 -6.24
CA ALA A 67 2.94 18.30 -5.43
C ALA A 67 3.29 18.07 -3.95
N PRO A 68 4.48 18.48 -3.50
CA PRO A 68 4.90 18.30 -2.10
C PRO A 68 3.88 18.86 -1.11
N GLY A 69 3.49 18.06 -0.11
CA GLY A 69 2.50 18.45 0.91
C GLY A 69 1.03 18.40 0.45
N SER A 70 0.74 17.90 -0.75
CA SER A 70 -0.64 17.75 -1.27
C SER A 70 -1.50 16.74 -0.53
N PHE A 71 -0.89 15.80 0.18
CA PHE A 71 -1.59 14.86 1.05
C PHE A 71 -0.80 14.65 2.34
N THR A 72 -1.50 14.16 3.35
CA THR A 72 -0.90 13.65 4.59
C THR A 72 -1.31 12.20 4.78
N VAL A 73 -0.40 11.37 5.26
CA VAL A 73 -0.72 10.01 5.66
C VAL A 73 -1.30 10.08 7.07
N LEU A 74 -2.54 9.61 7.24
CA LEU A 74 -3.20 9.56 8.55
C LEU A 74 -2.88 8.23 9.26
N GLU A 75 -2.96 7.14 8.49
CA GLU A 75 -2.74 5.79 8.97
C GLU A 75 -2.02 5.00 7.88
N GLN A 76 -1.18 4.05 8.29
CA GLN A 76 -0.51 3.12 7.40
C GLN A 76 -0.60 1.72 8.00
N ASN A 77 -1.20 0.81 7.25
CA ASN A 77 -1.34 -0.58 7.63
C ASN A 77 -0.61 -1.46 6.62
N TYR A 78 0.33 -2.26 7.10
CA TYR A 78 0.93 -3.33 6.32
C TYR A 78 0.17 -4.63 6.60
N GLN A 79 -0.44 -5.20 5.57
CA GLN A 79 -1.14 -6.48 5.66
C GLN A 79 -0.39 -7.50 4.84
N TYR A 80 0.28 -8.43 5.52
CA TYR A 80 0.85 -9.61 4.93
C TYR A 80 -0.07 -10.80 5.19
N ASP A 81 -0.91 -11.14 4.21
CA ASP A 81 -1.78 -12.32 4.32
C ASP A 81 -1.06 -13.54 3.75
N LEU A 82 -0.50 -14.35 4.64
CA LEU A 82 -0.10 -15.72 4.33
C LEU A 82 -1.36 -16.58 4.22
N ILE A 83 -2.12 -16.42 3.14
CA ILE A 83 -3.09 -17.43 2.75
C ILE A 83 -2.31 -18.72 2.46
N ASN A 84 -2.26 -19.60 3.45
CA ASN A 84 -1.78 -20.97 3.32
C ASN A 84 -2.96 -21.80 2.75
N PRO A 85 -2.77 -22.62 1.70
CA PRO A 85 -3.81 -23.52 1.20
C PRO A 85 -4.51 -24.35 2.28
N ILE A 86 -3.80 -24.72 3.35
CA ILE A 86 -4.38 -25.42 4.51
C ILE A 86 -5.34 -24.53 5.31
N ALA A 87 -5.07 -23.23 5.42
CA ALA A 87 -5.96 -22.28 6.08
C ALA A 87 -7.29 -22.10 5.33
N ILE A 88 -7.25 -22.09 3.98
CA ILE A 88 -8.48 -22.08 3.15
C ILE A 88 -9.27 -23.37 3.34
N LEU A 89 -8.60 -24.52 3.30
CA LEU A 89 -9.25 -25.83 3.48
C LEU A 89 -9.96 -25.92 4.83
N ASN A 90 -9.27 -25.54 5.92
CA ASN A 90 -9.85 -25.54 7.27
C ASN A 90 -11.07 -24.63 7.41
N LYS A 91 -11.13 -23.51 6.68
CA LYS A 91 -12.30 -22.62 6.65
C LYS A 91 -13.45 -23.17 5.78
N SER A 92 -13.15 -24.05 4.83
CA SER A 92 -14.12 -24.60 3.86
C SER A 92 -14.77 -25.91 4.32
N VAL A 93 -14.18 -26.59 5.31
CA VAL A 93 -14.70 -27.86 5.87
C VAL A 93 -15.48 -27.67 7.18
N GLY A 94 -15.82 -26.42 7.52
CA GLY A 94 -16.73 -26.07 8.62
C GLY A 94 -18.18 -26.08 8.18
#